data_AF-C3JB88-F1
#
_entry.id   AF-C3JB88-F1
#
_cell.length_a   1.000
_cell.length_b   1.000
_cell.length_c   1.000
_cell.angle_alpha   90.00
_cell.angle_beta   90.00
_cell.angle_gamma   90.00
#
_symmetry.space_group_name_H-M   'P 1'
#
loop_
_entity.id
_entity.type
_entity.pdbx_description
1 polymer ?
#
loop_
_entity_poly.entity_id
_entity_poly.type
_entity_poly.pdbx_seq_one_letter_code
_entity_poly.pdbx_strand_id
1 'polypeptide(L)'
;MEAEKVKVDPRVCNIKVYVNGKSAELQKKLFALGCKWYDGTRYILNTDFPFLYVNQEGMILEGHWMDVFVSDSSREENINKILEMIPVSERDEACQFKAYERVLGRDREDQEWNVDLFASKEEEPYKYRCFRYTYKYCIPYAGNEHLAGKIN
;
A
#
# COMPACT_ATOMS: atom_id res chain seq x y z
N MET A 1 3.68 24.58 -9.17
CA MET A 1 4.35 23.27 -9.06
C MET A 1 3.81 22.63 -7.80
N GLU A 2 2.70 21.90 -7.91
CA GLU A 2 2.20 21.11 -6.79
C GLU A 2 3.10 19.89 -6.67
N ALA A 3 3.79 19.75 -5.53
CA ALA A 3 4.51 18.53 -5.21
C ALA A 3 3.46 17.40 -5.17
N GLU A 4 3.61 16.39 -6.02
CA GLU A 4 2.85 15.15 -5.92
C GLU A 4 2.85 14.69 -4.47
N LYS A 5 1.67 14.69 -3.84
CA LYS A 5 1.48 14.11 -2.52
C LYS A 5 1.70 12.62 -2.67
N VAL A 6 2.94 12.16 -2.44
CA VAL A 6 3.27 10.73 -2.33
C VAL A 6 2.33 10.16 -1.26
N LYS A 7 1.32 9.41 -1.71
CA LYS A 7 0.33 8.80 -0.84
C LYS A 7 1.02 7.72 -0.01
N VAL A 8 0.84 7.77 1.30
CA VAL A 8 1.40 6.76 2.22
C VAL A 8 0.81 5.40 1.87
N ASP A 9 1.68 4.39 1.78
CA ASP A 9 1.26 3.00 1.58
C ASP A 9 0.52 2.49 2.83
N PRO A 10 -0.78 2.15 2.72
CA PRO A 10 -1.58 1.77 3.89
C PRO A 10 -1.08 0.48 4.56
N ARG A 11 -0.27 -0.35 3.85
CA ARG A 11 0.26 -1.60 4.40
C ARG A 11 1.27 -1.39 5.53
N VAL A 12 1.87 -0.21 5.60
CA VAL A 12 2.81 0.18 6.66
C VAL A 12 2.22 1.15 7.67
N CYS A 13 0.91 1.39 7.66
CA CYS A 13 0.23 2.17 8.69
C CYS A 13 -0.17 1.28 9.89
N ASN A 14 -0.18 1.89 11.07
CA ASN A 14 -0.54 1.25 12.35
C ASN A 14 0.30 -0.01 12.64
N ILE A 15 1.61 0.10 12.48
CA ILE A 15 2.57 -0.99 12.75
C ILE A 15 3.58 -0.61 13.82
N LYS A 16 4.10 -1.63 14.50
CA LYS A 16 5.29 -1.55 15.35
C LYS A 16 6.34 -2.54 14.83
N VAL A 17 7.61 -2.15 14.85
CA VAL A 17 8.71 -2.92 14.26
C VAL A 17 9.91 -2.91 15.20
N TYR A 18 10.40 -4.10 15.54
CA TYR A 18 11.73 -4.25 16.15
C TYR A 18 12.79 -4.19 15.05
N VAL A 19 13.69 -3.20 15.13
CA VAL A 19 14.59 -2.88 14.01
C VAL A 19 15.83 -3.77 13.94
N ASN A 20 16.24 -4.40 15.04
CA ASN A 20 17.38 -5.32 15.13
C ASN A 20 18.63 -4.86 14.34
N GLY A 21 19.07 -3.60 14.54
CA GLY A 21 20.25 -3.02 13.89
C GLY A 21 20.04 -2.52 12.45
N LYS A 22 18.85 -2.68 11.87
CA LYS A 22 18.52 -2.24 10.49
C LYS A 22 17.67 -0.96 10.46
N SER A 23 17.77 -0.11 11.48
CA SER A 23 16.94 1.11 11.61
C SER A 23 17.06 2.03 10.39
N ALA A 24 18.29 2.31 9.94
CA ALA A 24 18.54 3.16 8.78
C ALA A 24 17.96 2.60 7.47
N GLU A 25 18.04 1.29 7.26
CA GLU A 25 17.46 0.62 6.09
C GLU A 25 15.94 0.68 6.11
N LEU A 26 15.35 0.40 7.27
CA LEU A 26 13.89 0.47 7.47
C LEU A 26 13.37 1.88 7.23
N GLN A 27 14.02 2.92 7.76
CA GLN A 27 13.59 4.31 7.56
C GLN A 27 13.63 4.71 6.09
N LYS A 28 14.72 4.42 5.36
CA LYS A 28 14.79 4.64 3.90
C LYS A 28 13.63 3.98 3.18
N LYS A 29 13.29 2.75 3.58
CA LYS A 29 12.17 2.02 3.01
C LYS A 29 10.83 2.67 3.32
N LEU A 30 10.58 3.03 4.58
CA LEU A 30 9.35 3.71 5.00
C LEU A 30 9.18 5.07 4.27
N PHE A 31 10.26 5.82 4.06
CA PHE A 31 10.21 7.06 3.27
C PHE A 31 9.81 6.81 1.81
N ALA A 32 10.34 5.75 1.19
CA ALA A 32 9.92 5.33 -0.15
C ALA A 32 8.45 4.88 -0.19
N LEU A 33 7.91 4.38 0.93
CA LEU A 33 6.50 4.06 1.11
C LEU A 33 5.63 5.27 1.51
N GLY A 34 6.20 6.48 1.48
CA GLY A 34 5.49 7.73 1.73
C GLY A 34 5.50 8.21 3.19
N CYS A 35 5.98 7.39 4.13
CA CYS A 35 6.06 7.76 5.55
C CYS A 35 7.03 8.93 5.78
N LYS A 36 6.90 9.55 6.94
CA LYS A 36 7.72 10.68 7.38
C LYS A 36 7.72 10.76 8.90
N TRP A 37 8.66 11.49 9.48
CA TRP A 37 8.66 11.77 10.90
C TRP A 37 7.52 12.72 11.30
N TYR A 38 7.27 12.85 12.61
CA TYR A 38 6.23 13.74 13.14
C TYR A 38 6.40 15.21 12.70
N ASP A 39 7.65 15.66 12.55
CA ASP A 39 8.01 16.99 12.04
C ASP A 39 7.89 17.14 10.51
N GLY A 40 7.52 16.07 9.81
CA GLY A 40 7.36 16.01 8.36
C GLY A 40 8.64 15.69 7.59
N THR A 41 9.79 15.51 8.26
CA THR A 41 11.07 15.23 7.61
C THR A 41 11.20 13.77 7.16
N ARG A 42 12.14 13.53 6.25
CA ARG A 42 12.51 12.19 5.72
C ARG A 42 14.01 11.93 5.85
N TYR A 43 14.63 12.48 6.90
CA TYR A 43 16.02 12.22 7.22
C TYR A 43 16.14 10.97 8.09
N ILE A 44 17.27 10.29 7.97
CA ILE A 44 17.58 9.17 8.86
C ILE A 44 17.91 9.75 10.24
N LEU A 45 17.14 9.36 11.24
CA LEU A 45 17.25 9.86 12.62
C LEU A 45 17.10 8.69 13.59
N ASN A 46 17.47 8.89 14.86
CA ASN A 46 17.12 7.96 15.95
C ASN A 46 17.51 6.49 15.66
N THR A 47 18.66 6.25 15.02
CA THR A 47 19.07 4.89 14.57
C THR A 47 19.40 3.94 15.72
N ASP A 48 19.67 4.48 16.91
CA ASP A 48 19.99 3.72 18.11
C ASP A 48 18.73 3.15 18.81
N PHE A 49 17.52 3.58 18.39
CA PHE A 49 16.28 3.10 18.98
C PHE A 49 15.92 1.70 18.47
N PRO A 50 15.63 0.74 19.37
CA PRO A 50 15.31 -0.64 19.00
C PRO A 50 13.93 -0.80 18.34
N PHE A 51 13.02 0.14 18.53
CA PHE A 51 11.66 0.06 18.01
C PHE A 51 11.29 1.29 17.19
N LEU A 52 10.63 1.06 16.07
CA LEU A 52 9.93 2.09 15.30
C LEU A 52 8.46 1.76 15.21
N TYR A 53 7.62 2.79 15.26
CA TYR A 53 6.18 2.71 15.10
C TYR A 53 5.77 3.57 13.92
N VAL A 54 4.71 3.19 13.24
CA VAL A 54 4.07 4.00 12.22
C VAL A 54 2.59 4.12 12.55
N ASN A 55 2.10 5.34 12.75
CA ASN A 55 0.70 5.55 13.10
C ASN A 55 -0.23 5.37 11.87
N GLN A 56 -1.52 5.67 12.05
CA GLN A 56 -2.52 5.54 10.97
C GLN A 56 -2.28 6.51 9.79
N GLU A 57 -1.59 7.62 10.03
CA GLU A 57 -1.30 8.66 9.05
C GLU A 57 0.06 8.48 8.35
N GLY A 58 0.82 7.43 8.69
CA GLY A 58 2.16 7.21 8.14
C GLY A 58 3.28 7.97 8.85
N MET A 59 3.02 8.48 10.07
CA MET A 59 4.02 9.18 10.86
C MET A 59 4.86 8.19 11.65
N ILE A 60 6.18 8.30 11.51
CA ILE A 60 7.16 7.46 12.20
C ILE A 60 7.39 8.01 13.61
N LEU A 61 7.46 7.12 14.58
CA LEU A 61 7.80 7.38 15.98
C LEU A 61 8.88 6.39 16.44
N GLU A 62 9.82 6.83 17.25
CA GLU A 62 10.81 5.97 17.89
C GLU A 62 10.36 5.47 19.27
N GLY A 63 10.86 4.31 19.68
CA GLY A 63 10.69 3.83 21.06
C GLY A 63 11.86 2.99 21.55
N HIS A 64 12.12 3.11 22.84
CA HIS A 64 13.26 2.49 23.52
C HIS A 64 12.86 1.31 24.42
N TRP A 65 11.62 1.33 24.91
CA TRP A 65 11.19 0.47 26.00
C TRP A 65 10.41 -0.74 25.50
N MET A 66 10.87 -1.94 25.88
CA MET A 66 10.28 -3.21 25.45
C MET A 66 8.86 -3.42 26.01
N ASP A 67 8.59 -2.98 27.24
CA ASP A 67 7.26 -3.04 27.85
C ASP A 67 6.25 -2.19 27.08
N VAL A 68 6.64 -0.98 26.67
CA VAL A 68 5.84 -0.13 25.78
C VAL A 68 5.60 -0.86 24.46
N PHE A 69 6.65 -1.41 23.83
CA PHE A 69 6.54 -2.17 22.59
C PHE A 69 5.57 -3.36 22.70
N VAL A 70 5.65 -4.15 23.77
CA VAL A 70 4.78 -5.31 23.99
C VAL A 70 3.33 -4.89 24.24
N SER A 71 3.11 -3.84 25.04
CA SER A 71 1.77 -3.36 25.40
C SER A 71 1.05 -2.58 24.29
N ASP A 72 1.79 -2.04 23.32
CA ASP A 72 1.24 -1.27 22.21
C ASP A 72 0.32 -2.15 21.32
N SER A 73 -0.82 -1.60 20.90
CA SER A 73 -1.85 -2.32 20.16
C SER A 73 -1.65 -2.33 18.63
N SER A 74 -0.66 -1.60 18.11
CA SER A 74 -0.29 -1.64 16.70
C SER A 74 0.18 -3.03 16.29
N ARG A 75 -0.05 -3.35 15.02
CA ARG A 75 0.32 -4.64 14.44
C ARG A 75 1.84 -4.77 14.41
N GLU A 76 2.37 -5.79 15.09
CA GLU A 76 3.79 -6.10 14.98
C GLU A 76 4.11 -6.63 13.58
N GLU A 77 5.10 -6.02 12.93
CA GLU A 77 5.53 -6.40 11.59
C GLU A 77 7.00 -6.76 11.53
N ASN A 78 7.30 -7.77 10.70
CA ASN A 78 8.67 -8.21 10.49
C ASN A 78 9.40 -7.24 9.56
N ILE A 79 10.58 -6.80 9.97
CA ILE A 79 11.39 -5.87 9.20
C ILE A 79 11.69 -6.34 7.77
N ASN A 80 12.00 -7.64 7.56
CA ASN A 80 12.35 -8.14 6.23
C ASN A 80 11.15 -8.05 5.28
N LYS A 81 9.94 -8.33 5.79
CA LYS A 81 8.70 -8.18 5.01
C LYS A 81 8.51 -6.74 4.53
N ILE A 82 8.88 -5.74 5.33
CA ILE A 82 8.79 -4.31 4.94
C ILE A 82 9.88 -3.96 3.91
N LEU A 83 11.11 -4.43 4.12
CA LEU A 83 12.23 -4.18 3.21
C LEU A 83 11.97 -4.74 1.80
N GLU A 84 11.26 -5.86 1.70
CA GLU A 84 10.84 -6.48 0.44
C GLU A 84 9.63 -5.78 -0.23
N MET A 85 8.95 -4.83 0.44
CA MET A 85 7.77 -4.17 -0.13
C MET A 85 8.12 -3.27 -1.31
N ILE A 86 7.48 -3.46 -2.46
CA ILE A 86 7.62 -2.52 -3.58
C ILE A 86 6.68 -1.33 -3.34
N PRO A 87 7.19 -0.07 -3.37
CA PRO A 87 6.38 1.14 -3.26
C PRO A 87 5.21 1.18 -4.24
N VAL A 88 4.09 1.75 -3.81
CA VAL A 88 2.88 1.85 -4.65
C VAL A 88 3.15 2.73 -5.87
N SER A 89 4.01 3.75 -5.77
CA SER A 89 4.41 4.57 -6.93
C SER A 89 5.19 3.79 -7.99
N GLU A 90 5.91 2.72 -7.62
CA GLU A 90 6.55 1.79 -8.58
C GLU A 90 5.55 0.76 -9.14
N ARG A 91 4.35 0.62 -8.53
CA ARG A 91 3.25 -0.19 -9.08
C ARG A 91 2.37 0.58 -10.06
N ASP A 92 2.54 1.89 -10.17
CA ASP A 92 1.71 2.70 -11.08
C ASP A 92 2.14 2.57 -12.56
N GLU A 93 3.33 2.01 -12.84
CA GLU A 93 3.75 1.64 -14.20
C GLU A 93 3.58 0.15 -14.54
N ALA A 94 3.57 -0.75 -13.55
CA ALA A 94 3.34 -2.17 -13.75
C ALA A 94 1.93 -2.54 -13.29
N CYS A 95 1.03 -2.68 -14.26
CA CYS A 95 -0.32 -3.22 -14.11
C CYS A 95 -0.61 -3.92 -12.76
N GLN A 96 -1.52 -3.36 -11.96
CA GLN A 96 -1.82 -3.83 -10.59
C GLN A 96 -2.40 -5.25 -10.51
N PHE A 97 -2.76 -5.86 -11.65
CA PHE A 97 -3.40 -7.17 -11.71
C PHE A 97 -2.46 -8.21 -12.31
N LYS A 98 -2.43 -9.41 -11.71
CA LYS A 98 -1.79 -10.57 -12.33
C LYS A 98 -2.71 -11.15 -13.41
N ALA A 99 -2.13 -11.76 -14.43
CA ALA A 99 -2.91 -12.51 -15.42
C ALA A 99 -3.79 -13.57 -14.72
N TYR A 100 -5.05 -13.65 -15.15
CA TYR A 100 -6.11 -14.50 -14.61
C TYR A 100 -6.55 -14.18 -13.18
N GLU A 101 -6.18 -13.02 -12.64
CA GLU A 101 -6.72 -12.53 -11.37
C GLU A 101 -8.21 -12.17 -11.52
N ARG A 102 -9.02 -12.54 -10.53
CA ARG A 102 -10.44 -12.16 -10.49
C ARG A 102 -10.56 -10.66 -10.21
N VAL A 103 -11.24 -9.96 -11.11
CA VAL A 103 -11.47 -8.52 -11.03
C VAL A 103 -12.95 -8.21 -11.18
N LEU A 104 -13.32 -7.01 -10.75
CA LEU A 104 -14.60 -6.40 -11.04
C LEU A 104 -14.38 -5.30 -12.07
N GLY A 105 -15.04 -5.40 -13.22
CA GLY A 105 -14.94 -4.48 -14.34
C GLY A 105 -16.25 -3.73 -14.62
N ARG A 106 -16.14 -2.44 -14.97
CA ARG A 106 -17.26 -1.62 -15.47
C ARG A 106 -16.75 -0.46 -16.34
N ASP A 107 -17.63 0.11 -17.14
CA ASP A 107 -17.28 1.26 -18.00
C ASP A 107 -17.79 2.59 -17.49
N ARG A 108 -18.90 2.57 -16.73
CA ARG A 108 -19.56 3.76 -16.18
C ARG A 108 -19.96 3.54 -14.72
N GLU A 109 -20.20 4.63 -14.01
CA GLU A 109 -20.56 4.59 -12.59
C GLU A 109 -21.97 4.04 -12.34
N ASP A 110 -22.88 4.26 -13.30
CA ASP A 110 -24.27 3.79 -13.31
C ASP A 110 -24.43 2.34 -13.79
N GLN A 111 -23.31 1.63 -14.00
CA GLN A 111 -23.29 0.22 -14.40
C GLN A 111 -22.93 -0.69 -13.23
N GLU A 112 -23.46 -1.91 -13.31
CA GLU A 112 -23.10 -3.00 -12.41
C GLU A 112 -21.63 -3.39 -12.56
N TRP A 113 -21.01 -3.80 -11.46
CA TRP A 113 -19.70 -4.43 -11.48
C TRP A 113 -19.79 -5.86 -12.01
N ASN A 114 -19.08 -6.14 -13.09
CA ASN A 114 -19.00 -7.47 -13.69
C ASN A 114 -17.79 -8.23 -13.19
N VAL A 115 -17.98 -9.47 -12.75
CA VAL A 115 -16.86 -10.35 -12.39
C VAL A 115 -16.20 -10.87 -13.67
N ASP A 116 -14.90 -10.65 -13.82
CA ASP A 116 -14.11 -11.15 -14.94
C ASP A 116 -12.70 -11.59 -14.50
N LEU A 117 -11.94 -12.16 -15.41
CA LEU A 117 -10.53 -12.52 -15.22
C LEU A 117 -9.65 -11.55 -15.99
N PHE A 118 -8.74 -10.89 -15.28
CA PHE A 118 -7.83 -9.94 -15.89
C PHE A 118 -6.89 -10.64 -16.88
N ALA A 119 -6.66 -10.05 -18.05
CA ALA A 119 -5.71 -10.56 -19.04
C ALA A 119 -4.51 -9.63 -19.19
N SER A 120 -4.73 -8.37 -19.58
CA SER A 120 -3.66 -7.39 -19.82
C SER A 120 -4.15 -5.95 -19.68
N LYS A 121 -3.20 -5.01 -19.46
CA LYS A 121 -3.48 -3.58 -19.44
C LYS A 121 -3.00 -2.97 -20.76
N GLU A 122 -3.87 -2.21 -21.40
CA GLU A 122 -3.63 -1.52 -22.68
C GLU A 122 -3.71 0.00 -22.47
N GLU A 123 -3.76 0.75 -23.56
CA GLU A 123 -3.98 2.19 -23.52
C GLU A 123 -5.45 2.55 -23.30
N GLU A 124 -5.70 3.78 -22.86
CA GLU A 124 -7.05 4.35 -22.69
C GLU A 124 -7.83 4.35 -24.03
N PRO A 125 -9.18 4.31 -24.02
CA PRO A 125 -10.09 4.48 -22.88
C PRO A 125 -10.58 3.18 -22.21
N TYR A 126 -10.28 2.01 -22.77
CA TYR A 126 -10.67 0.70 -22.22
C TYR A 126 -9.43 -0.11 -21.87
N LYS A 127 -8.62 0.46 -20.98
CA LYS A 127 -7.28 -0.03 -20.68
C LYS A 127 -7.23 -1.40 -19.99
N TYR A 128 -8.33 -1.96 -19.52
CA TYR A 128 -8.31 -3.26 -18.84
C TYR A 128 -8.92 -4.35 -19.70
N ARG A 129 -8.08 -5.09 -20.44
CA ARG A 129 -8.51 -6.28 -21.16
C ARG A 129 -8.70 -7.43 -20.18
N CYS A 130 -9.92 -7.93 -20.09
CA CYS A 130 -10.29 -9.11 -19.34
C CYS A 130 -10.77 -10.22 -20.30
N PHE A 131 -11.08 -11.39 -19.76
CA PHE A 131 -11.41 -12.56 -20.57
C PHE A 131 -12.72 -12.41 -21.35
N ARG A 132 -13.75 -11.78 -20.76
CA ARG A 132 -15.04 -11.58 -21.43
C ARG A 132 -15.14 -10.21 -22.09
N TYR A 133 -14.64 -9.16 -21.42
CA TYR A 133 -14.79 -7.79 -21.89
C TYR A 133 -13.53 -6.94 -21.64
N THR A 134 -13.48 -5.78 -22.29
CA THR A 134 -12.53 -4.71 -21.99
C THR A 134 -13.22 -3.63 -21.18
N TYR A 135 -12.60 -3.20 -20.07
CA TYR A 135 -13.20 -2.24 -19.16
C TYR A 135 -12.40 -0.95 -19.05
N LYS A 136 -13.10 0.15 -18.78
CA LYS A 136 -12.48 1.42 -18.40
C LYS A 136 -11.97 1.41 -16.95
N TYR A 137 -12.72 0.77 -16.05
CA TYR A 137 -12.39 0.64 -14.64
C TYR A 137 -12.34 -0.82 -14.23
N CYS A 138 -11.26 -1.23 -13.58
CA CYS A 138 -11.13 -2.53 -12.92
C CYS A 138 -10.64 -2.36 -11.48
N ILE A 139 -11.18 -3.17 -10.57
CA ILE A 139 -10.73 -3.31 -9.18
C ILE A 139 -10.57 -4.80 -8.83
N PRO A 140 -9.78 -5.17 -7.81
CA PRO A 140 -9.67 -6.56 -7.38
C PRO A 140 -11.04 -7.08 -6.90
N TYR A 141 -11.37 -8.32 -7.25
CA TYR A 141 -12.58 -8.98 -6.71
C TYR A 141 -12.44 -9.24 -5.20
N ALA A 142 -11.25 -9.66 -4.76
CA ALA A 142 -10.97 -9.93 -3.34
C ALA A 142 -11.09 -8.65 -2.50
N GLY A 143 -11.97 -8.67 -1.50
CA GLY A 143 -12.29 -7.51 -0.65
C GLY A 143 -13.38 -6.59 -1.21
N ASN A 144 -13.84 -6.80 -2.44
CA ASN A 144 -14.92 -6.04 -3.09
C ASN A 144 -16.10 -6.91 -3.52
N GLU A 145 -16.21 -8.14 -3.00
CA GLU A 145 -17.19 -9.14 -3.43
C GLU A 145 -18.63 -8.63 -3.32
N HIS A 146 -18.88 -7.76 -2.35
CA HIS A 146 -20.18 -7.13 -2.08
C HIS A 146 -20.70 -6.22 -3.20
N LEU A 147 -19.82 -5.81 -4.14
CA LEU A 147 -20.15 -4.96 -5.28
C LEU A 147 -20.56 -5.75 -6.53
N ALA A 148 -20.25 -7.05 -6.60
CA ALA A 148 -20.54 -7.88 -7.77
C ALA A 148 -22.04 -7.85 -8.12
N GLY A 149 -22.36 -7.45 -9.36
CA GLY A 149 -23.74 -7.32 -9.85
C GLY A 149 -24.52 -6.14 -9.26
N LYS A 150 -23.85 -5.14 -8.67
CA LYS A 150 -24.50 -3.94 -8.13
C LYS A 150 -24.02 -2.67 -8.82
N ILE A 151 -24.96 -1.76 -9.04
CA ILE A 151 -24.71 -0.35 -9.35
C ILE A 151 -24.40 0.35 -8.01
N ASN A 152 -23.35 1.17 -7.98
CA ASN A 152 -22.95 1.92 -6.80
C ASN A 152 -23.94 3.04 -6.47
#